data_AF-A0A3D3UXN5-F1
#
_entry.id   AF-A0A3D3UXN5-F1
#
_cell.length_a   1.000
_cell.length_b   1.000
_cell.length_c   1.000
_cell.angle_alpha   90.00
_cell.angle_beta   90.00
_cell.angle_gamma   90.00
#
_symmetry.space_group_name_H-M   'P 1'
#
loop_
_entity.id
_entity.type
_entity.pdbx_description
1 polymer ?
#
loop_
_entity_poly.entity_id
_entity_poly.type
_entity_poly.pdbx_seq_one_letter_code
_entity_poly.pdbx_strand_id
1 'polypeptide(L)'
;MADGLIIGTGNAMGWLDIRLAEAMSPDVIHVCIRRKDGAEPVLIFKPQREYLKHIDAPKPEELEKLSRECSTMKESDLFEIQRVLLSRPH
;
A
#
# COMPACT_ATOMS: atom_id res chain seq x y z
N MET A 1 7.42 1.74 3.29
CA MET A 1 6.25 0.89 2.96
C MET A 1 6.53 -0.59 3.24
N ALA A 2 7.56 -1.19 2.64
CA ALA A 2 7.85 -2.62 2.80
C ALA A 2 7.99 -3.07 4.26
N ASP A 3 8.70 -2.32 5.11
CA ASP A 3 8.88 -2.67 6.53
C ASP A 3 7.55 -2.74 7.29
N GLY A 4 6.65 -1.79 7.04
CA GLY A 4 5.31 -1.80 7.64
C GLY A 4 4.48 -3.00 7.21
N LEU A 5 4.60 -3.43 5.94
CA LEU A 5 3.95 -4.65 5.45
C LEU A 5 4.54 -5.89 6.10
N ILE A 6 5.87 -5.98 6.21
CA ILE A 6 6.58 -7.09 6.85
C ILE A 6 6.10 -7.26 8.30
N ILE A 7 6.12 -6.17 9.07
CA ILE A 7 5.71 -6.18 10.47
C ILE A 7 4.21 -6.45 10.60
N GLY A 8 3.39 -5.80 9.78
CA GLY A 8 1.93 -5.83 9.89
C GLY A 8 1.29 -7.14 9.43
N THR A 9 1.93 -7.87 8.51
CA THR A 9 1.36 -9.11 7.95
C THR A 9 2.15 -10.37 8.28
N GLY A 10 3.36 -10.25 8.85
CA GLY A 10 4.26 -11.37 9.08
C GLY A 10 4.85 -11.98 7.79
N ASN A 11 4.65 -11.33 6.64
CA ASN A 11 5.23 -11.76 5.37
C ASN A 11 6.68 -11.28 5.28
N ALA A 12 7.51 -11.97 4.51
CA ALA A 12 8.92 -11.60 4.36
C ALA A 12 9.34 -11.49 2.90
N MET A 13 10.25 -10.55 2.62
CA MET A 13 10.93 -10.49 1.30
C MET A 13 11.79 -11.73 1.06
N GLY A 14 12.47 -12.25 2.10
CA GLY A 14 13.31 -13.44 2.00
C GLY A 14 12.56 -14.74 1.67
N TRP A 15 11.24 -14.77 1.88
CA TRP A 15 10.36 -15.88 1.50
C TRP A 15 9.58 -15.63 0.21
N LEU A 16 9.83 -14.49 -0.45
CA LEU A 16 9.15 -14.05 -1.68
C LEU A 16 7.64 -13.84 -1.53
N ASP A 17 7.17 -13.64 -0.30
CA ASP A 17 5.79 -13.25 0.01
C ASP A 17 5.53 -11.79 -0.36
N ILE A 18 6.56 -10.95 -0.24
CA ILE A 18 6.57 -9.55 -0.70
C ILE A 18 7.51 -9.43 -1.88
N ARG A 19 7.01 -8.82 -2.96
CA ARG A 19 7.78 -8.53 -4.17
C ARG A 19 7.72 -7.03 -4.43
N LEU A 20 8.87 -6.43 -4.69
CA LEU A 20 8.98 -5.01 -4.97
C LEU A 20 9.19 -4.80 -6.47
N ALA A 21 8.60 -3.73 -6.99
CA ALA A 21 8.85 -3.23 -8.33
C ALA A 21 9.07 -1.72 -8.22
N GLU A 22 10.07 -1.21 -8.93
CA GLU A 22 10.36 0.22 -8.95
C GLU A 22 9.26 0.97 -9.72
N ALA A 23 8.77 2.06 -9.12
CA ALA A 23 7.74 2.91 -9.66
C ALA A 23 8.37 4.21 -10.17
N MET A 24 8.16 4.54 -11.44
CA MET A 24 8.66 5.77 -12.05
C MET A 24 7.78 7.00 -11.76
N SER A 25 6.58 6.81 -11.21
CA SER A 25 5.68 7.90 -10.85
C SER A 25 4.83 7.58 -9.61
N PRO A 26 4.35 8.59 -8.88
CA PRO A 26 3.42 8.39 -7.77
C PRO A 26 2.12 7.70 -8.17
N ASP A 27 1.67 7.90 -9.42
CA ASP A 27 0.41 7.36 -9.94
C ASP A 27 0.43 5.82 -10.09
N VAL A 28 1.63 5.21 -10.02
CA VAL A 28 1.80 3.75 -10.08
C VAL A 28 2.22 3.14 -8.74
N ILE A 29 2.30 3.93 -7.66
CA ILE A 29 2.57 3.41 -6.32
C ILE A 29 1.30 2.72 -5.79
N HIS A 30 1.38 1.43 -5.52
CA HIS A 30 0.27 0.67 -4.97
C HIS A 30 0.76 -0.62 -4.29
N VAL A 31 -0.11 -1.22 -3.49
CA VAL A 31 0.10 -2.55 -2.91
C VAL A 31 -0.93 -3.51 -3.50
N CYS A 32 -0.45 -4.56 -4.17
CA CYS A 32 -1.30 -5.67 -4.61
C CYS A 32 -1.22 -6.80 -3.60
N ILE A 33 -2.38 -7.29 -3.13
CA ILE A 33 -2.50 -8.44 -2.23
C ILE A 33 -3.22 -9.55 -2.97
N ARG A 34 -2.56 -10.69 -3.08
CA ARG A 34 -3.11 -11.93 -3.64
C ARG A 34 -3.07 -13.03 -2.59
N ARG A 35 -4.13 -13.82 -2.50
CA ARG A 35 -4.16 -15.00 -1.63
C ARG A 35 -3.21 -16.08 -2.12
N LYS A 36 -2.62 -16.83 -1.19
CA LYS A 36 -1.67 -17.92 -1.49
C LYS A 36 -2.31 -19.07 -2.29
N ASP A 37 -3.60 -19.32 -2.07
CA ASP A 37 -4.37 -20.33 -2.79
C ASP A 37 -4.74 -19.91 -4.23
N GLY A 38 -4.38 -18.70 -4.65
CA GLY A 38 -4.70 -18.17 -5.97
C GLY A 38 -6.18 -17.85 -6.16
N ALA A 39 -6.98 -17.85 -5.08
CA ALA A 39 -8.38 -17.48 -5.16
C ALA A 39 -8.54 -15.96 -5.34
N GLU A 40 -9.50 -15.60 -6.19
CA GLU A 40 -9.95 -14.24 -6.41
C GLU A 40 -10.76 -13.70 -5.22
N PRO A 41 -10.86 -12.36 -5.06
CA PRO A 41 -10.24 -11.30 -5.87
C PRO A 41 -8.82 -10.93 -5.41
N VAL A 42 -8.02 -10.38 -6.33
CA VAL A 42 -6.83 -9.61 -5.98
C VAL A 42 -7.27 -8.24 -5.45
N LEU A 43 -6.70 -7.83 -4.31
CA LEU A 43 -6.93 -6.49 -3.76
C LEU A 43 -5.80 -5.56 -4.18
N ILE A 44 -6.13 -4.36 -4.63
CA ILE A 44 -5.16 -3.31 -4.94
C ILE A 44 -5.45 -2.12 -4.04
N PHE A 45 -4.48 -1.72 -3.23
CA PHE A 45 -4.51 -0.54 -2.40
C PHE A 45 -3.69 0.55 -3.06
N LYS A 46 -4.34 1.61 -3.54
CA LYS A 46 -3.69 2.78 -4.13
C LYS A 46 -3.75 3.93 -3.13
N PRO A 47 -2.63 4.51 -2.68
CA PRO A 47 -2.66 5.68 -1.83
C PRO A 47 -3.36 6.85 -2.53
N GLN A 48 -4.16 7.62 -1.81
CA GLN A 48 -4.76 8.85 -2.32
C GLN A 48 -3.66 9.87 -2.63
N ARG A 49 -3.77 10.55 -3.77
CA ARG A 49 -2.75 11.50 -4.22
C ARG A 49 -2.66 12.71 -3.30
N GLU A 50 -3.80 13.14 -2.77
CA GLU A 50 -3.93 14.22 -1.79
C GLU A 50 -3.15 13.86 -0.52
N TYR A 51 -3.28 12.62 -0.04
CA TYR A 51 -2.54 12.14 1.11
C TYR A 51 -1.04 12.04 0.84
N LEU A 52 -0.61 11.53 -0.32
CA LEU A 52 0.81 11.48 -0.69
C LEU A 52 1.45 12.87 -0.73
N LYS A 53 0.74 13.89 -1.22
CA LYS A 53 1.21 15.28 -1.20
C LYS A 53 1.31 15.85 0.22
N HIS A 54 0.38 15.46 1.09
CA HIS A 54 0.36 15.92 2.49
C HIS A 54 1.58 15.43 3.28
N ILE A 55 2.07 14.22 2.97
CA ILE A 55 3.23 13.61 3.63
C ILE A 55 4.54 13.74 2.84
N ASP A 56 4.57 14.59 1.80
CA ASP A 56 5.76 14.77 0.97
C ASP A 56 6.80 15.65 1.67
N ALA A 57 8.02 15.13 1.83
CA ALA A 57 9.17 15.81 2.44
C ALA A 57 8.89 16.59 3.76
N PRO A 58 8.27 15.97 4.78
CA PRO A 58 7.98 16.65 6.04
C PRO A 58 9.26 16.94 6.82
N LYS A 59 9.23 17.98 7.66
CA LYS A 59 10.34 18.21 8.59
C LYS A 59 10.34 17.11 9.65
N PRO A 60 11.52 16.70 10.18
CA PRO A 60 11.60 15.71 11.25
C PRO A 60 10.72 16.03 12.47
N GLU A 61 10.58 17.31 12.82
CA GLU A 61 9.75 17.75 13.94
C GLU A 61 8.24 17.47 13.75
N GLU A 62 7.80 17.29 12.50
CA GLU A 62 6.39 17.10 12.13
C GLU A 62 5.99 15.63 12.04
N LEU A 63 6.95 14.70 12.08
CA LEU A 63 6.72 13.27 11.88
C LEU A 63 5.76 12.67 12.92
N GLU A 64 5.91 13.01 14.20
CA GLU A 64 5.03 12.52 15.27
C GLU A 64 3.59 13.02 15.08
N LYS A 65 3.44 14.27 14.66
CA LYS A 65 2.13 14.87 14.37
C LYS A 65 1.47 14.15 13.19
N LEU A 66 2.19 13.96 12.09
CA LEU A 66 1.69 13.28 10.89
C LEU A 66 1.33 11.81 11.17
N SER A 67 2.12 11.12 12.00
CA SER A 67 1.84 9.76 12.44
C SER A 67 0.49 9.67 13.18
N ARG A 68 0.27 10.57 14.15
CA ARG A 68 -1.01 10.65 14.88
C ARG A 68 -2.18 10.99 13.98
N GLU A 69 -2.00 11.97 13.10
CA GLU A 69 -3.03 12.37 12.14
C GLU A 69 -3.45 11.18 11.27
N CYS A 70 -2.49 10.49 10.64
CA CYS A 70 -2.72 9.29 9.83
C CYS A 70 -3.56 8.23 10.57
N SER A 71 -3.27 7.98 11.85
CA SER A 71 -4.01 6.99 12.65
C SER A 71 -5.49 7.33 12.91
N THR A 72 -5.88 8.60 12.70
CA THR A 72 -7.26 9.08 12.90
C THR A 72 -8.02 9.34 11.60
N MET A 73 -7.34 9.26 10.45
CA MET A 73 -7.94 9.45 9.13
C MET A 73 -8.79 8.25 8.74
N LYS A 74 -9.79 8.47 7.88
CA LYS A 74 -10.59 7.37 7.34
C LYS A 74 -9.78 6.64 6.27
N GLU A 75 -10.02 5.33 6.15
CA GLU A 75 -9.39 4.51 5.11
C GLU A 75 -9.60 5.08 3.70
N SER A 76 -10.79 5.61 3.40
CA SER A 76 -11.10 6.22 2.10
C SER A 76 -10.30 7.48 1.76
N ASP A 77 -9.83 8.18 2.80
CA ASP A 77 -9.02 9.40 2.66
C ASP A 77 -7.53 9.06 2.46
N LEU A 78 -7.15 7.82 2.78
CA LEU A 78 -5.78 7.31 2.66
C LEU A 78 -5.61 6.43 1.42
N PHE A 79 -6.61 5.62 1.07
CA PHE A 79 -6.53 4.62 0.02
C PHE A 79 -7.79 4.56 -0.83
N GLU A 80 -7.59 4.32 -2.12
CA GLU A 80 -8.57 3.69 -3.00
C GLU A 80 -8.31 2.18 -3.02
N ILE A 81 -9.34 1.37 -2.70
CA ILE A 81 -9.26 -0.09 -2.68
C ILE A 81 -10.02 -0.67 -3.86
N GLN A 82 -9.30 -1.33 -4.76
CA GLN A 82 -9.87 -1.98 -5.94
C GLN A 82 -9.88 -3.50 -5.74
N ARG A 83 -10.98 -4.15 -6.16
CA ARG A 83 -11.10 -5.62 -6.23
C ARG A 83 -11.03 -6.03 -7.69
N VAL A 84 -9.96 -6.71 -8.07
CA VAL A 84 -9.75 -7.20 -9.44
C VAL A 84 -10.09 -8.68 -9.47
N LEU A 85 -10.92 -9.07 -10.44
CA LEU A 85 -11.15 -10.46 -10.80
C LEU A 85 -10.23 -10.80 -11.96
N LEU A 86 -9.26 -11.69 -11.74
CA LEU A 86 -8.42 -12.21 -12.82
C LEU A 86 -9.30 -12.99 -13.80
N SER A 87 -9.49 -12.41 -14.98
CA SER A 87 -10.03 -13.15 -16.13
C SER A 87 -8.98 -14.16 -16.54
N ARG A 88 -9.30 -15.47 -16.51
CA ARG A 88 -8.37 -16.51 -16.98
C ARG A 88 -7.94 -16.17 -18.42
N PRO A 89 -6.64 -16.12 -18.74
CA PRO A 89 -6.23 -16.21 -20.13
C PRO A 89 -6.60 -17.62 -20.63
N HIS A 90 -7.36 -17.66 -21.73
CA HIS A 90 -7.66 -18.90 -22.47
C HIS A 90 -6.40 -19.43 -23.15
#